data_AF-A0A9N9GB91-F1
#
_entry.id   AF-A0A9N9GB91-F1
#
_cell.length_a   1.000
_cell.length_b   1.000
_cell.length_c   1.000
_cell.angle_alpha   90.00
_cell.angle_beta   90.00
_cell.angle_gamma   90.00
#
_symmetry.space_group_name_H-M   'P 1'
#
loop_
_entity.id
_entity.type
_entity.pdbx_description
1 polymer ?
#
loop_
_entity_poly.entity_id
_entity_poly.type
_entity_poly.pdbx_seq_one_letter_code
_entity_poly.pdbx_strand_id
1 'polypeptide(L)'
;MANATQYLEENYPSSNRTSITNLDLSNKNFVGDLTISGFVNLQKLNYSFNNFNGEITLKNYQNLEDIDSSYINTYGSHNYDYMTKLKRLKLSNNLISSLILDGSKNLAYLECNSNSLTVLDLTNSENYVEVNCSNNPTLSEIKFPDSFDNVLFDCRDTSLTQVKFPNSSVFDSTATPTTNNHLSLKIGLSVGIISIFLLGLVTLLCYKYRNRRQGTSVLQIPSSGDGNRNQVSQNKEQEAQELKMSKRKI
;
A
#
# COMPACT_ATOMS: atom_id res chain seq x y z
N MET A 1 -6.75 3.29 -16.95
CA MET A 1 -6.68 2.77 -15.56
C MET A 1 -7.29 1.39 -15.59
N ALA A 2 -6.68 0.40 -14.94
CA ALA A 2 -7.13 -0.99 -15.02
C ALA A 2 -8.17 -1.27 -13.92
N ASN A 3 -9.17 -2.11 -14.20
CA ASN A 3 -10.11 -2.58 -13.19
C ASN A 3 -9.54 -3.86 -12.54
N ALA A 4 -9.42 -3.88 -11.20
CA ALA A 4 -8.82 -5.02 -10.51
C ALA A 4 -9.68 -6.29 -10.60
N THR A 5 -11.00 -6.17 -10.55
CA THR A 5 -11.92 -7.31 -10.69
C THR A 5 -11.76 -7.98 -12.05
N GLN A 6 -11.73 -7.20 -13.14
CA GLN A 6 -11.49 -7.75 -14.47
C GLN A 6 -10.12 -8.45 -14.56
N TYR A 7 -9.07 -7.83 -14.01
CA TYR A 7 -7.74 -8.45 -13.99
C TYR A 7 -7.73 -9.79 -13.25
N LEU A 8 -8.42 -9.87 -12.11
CA LEU A 8 -8.53 -11.09 -11.32
C LEU A 8 -9.28 -12.20 -12.06
N GLU A 9 -10.36 -11.89 -12.78
CA GLU A 9 -11.08 -12.89 -13.58
C GLU A 9 -10.24 -13.41 -14.75
N GLU A 10 -9.49 -12.53 -15.43
CA GLU A 10 -8.67 -12.90 -16.59
C GLU A 10 -7.42 -13.72 -16.19
N ASN A 11 -6.77 -13.37 -15.08
CA ASN A 11 -5.47 -13.95 -14.69
C ASN A 11 -5.60 -15.03 -13.62
N TYR A 12 -6.68 -15.00 -12.84
CA TYR A 12 -6.95 -15.94 -11.75
C TYR A 12 -8.40 -16.41 -11.82
N PRO A 13 -8.77 -17.18 -12.86
CA PRO A 13 -10.11 -17.74 -12.96
C PRO A 13 -10.43 -18.57 -11.71
N SER A 14 -11.71 -18.60 -11.33
CA SER A 14 -12.17 -19.18 -10.06
C SER A 14 -11.67 -20.62 -9.80
N SER A 15 -11.52 -21.43 -10.86
CA SER A 15 -10.97 -22.79 -10.78
C SER A 15 -9.54 -22.88 -10.25
N ASN A 16 -8.77 -21.79 -10.38
CA ASN A 16 -7.33 -21.76 -10.07
C ASN A 16 -7.04 -20.99 -8.77
N ARG A 17 -8.02 -20.31 -8.17
CA ARG A 17 -7.80 -19.47 -6.98
C ARG A 17 -7.45 -20.25 -5.73
N THR A 18 -7.89 -21.51 -5.63
CA THR A 18 -7.72 -22.33 -4.43
C THR A 18 -6.26 -22.75 -4.19
N SER A 19 -5.42 -22.82 -5.22
CA SER A 19 -3.99 -23.13 -5.08
C SER A 19 -3.12 -21.90 -4.77
N ILE A 20 -3.68 -20.69 -4.82
CA ILE A 20 -2.91 -19.46 -4.64
C ILE A 20 -2.76 -19.15 -3.15
N THR A 21 -1.50 -19.06 -2.71
CA THR A 21 -1.13 -18.67 -1.34
C THR A 21 -0.57 -17.26 -1.26
N ASN A 22 -0.06 -16.72 -2.36
CA ASN A 22 0.49 -15.37 -2.44
C ASN A 22 -0.09 -14.65 -3.67
N LEU A 23 -0.68 -13.48 -3.47
CA LEU A 23 -1.29 -12.68 -4.53
C LEU A 23 -0.70 -11.28 -4.53
N ASP A 24 -0.03 -10.92 -5.63
CA ASP A 24 0.55 -9.61 -5.85
C ASP A 24 -0.20 -8.83 -6.93
N LEU A 25 -0.92 -7.80 -6.48
CA LEU A 25 -1.69 -6.84 -7.23
C LEU A 25 -1.03 -5.46 -7.24
N SER A 26 0.18 -5.33 -6.71
CA SER A 26 0.82 -4.04 -6.50
C SER A 26 1.20 -3.34 -7.80
N ASN A 27 1.16 -2.01 -7.78
CA ASN A 27 1.66 -1.16 -8.87
C ASN A 27 1.03 -1.44 -10.25
N LYS A 28 -0.26 -1.78 -10.28
CA LYS A 28 -1.00 -2.06 -11.53
C LYS A 28 -1.86 -0.89 -12.00
N ASN A 29 -1.84 0.23 -11.27
CA ASN A 29 -2.70 1.39 -11.52
C ASN A 29 -4.19 1.01 -11.51
N PHE A 30 -4.55 0.12 -10.59
CA PHE A 30 -5.94 -0.27 -10.41
C PHE A 30 -6.77 0.88 -9.82
N VAL A 31 -8.02 0.92 -10.25
CA VAL A 31 -9.07 1.83 -9.78
C VAL A 31 -10.38 1.07 -9.61
N GLY A 32 -11.38 1.72 -9.02
CA GLY A 32 -12.66 1.12 -8.68
C GLY A 32 -12.55 0.23 -7.44
N ASP A 33 -13.42 -0.77 -7.39
CA ASP A 33 -13.49 -1.73 -6.29
C ASP A 33 -12.38 -2.79 -6.38
N LEU A 34 -12.03 -3.37 -5.23
CA LEU A 34 -11.23 -4.57 -5.12
C LEU A 34 -11.99 -5.62 -4.33
N THR A 35 -12.37 -6.72 -4.97
CA THR A 35 -12.96 -7.88 -4.28
C THR A 35 -12.01 -9.07 -4.33
N ILE A 36 -11.44 -9.43 -3.18
CA ILE A 36 -10.68 -10.67 -3.02
C ILE A 36 -11.64 -11.77 -2.56
N SER A 37 -11.92 -12.74 -3.43
CA SER A 37 -12.81 -13.86 -3.13
C SER A 37 -12.41 -15.13 -3.88
N GLY A 38 -12.65 -16.29 -3.26
CA GLY A 38 -12.29 -17.60 -3.82
C GLY A 38 -10.82 -18.02 -3.58
N PHE A 39 -9.99 -17.12 -3.07
CA PHE A 39 -8.60 -17.39 -2.67
C PHE A 39 -8.53 -18.01 -1.26
N VAL A 40 -9.13 -19.17 -1.07
CA VAL A 40 -9.36 -19.78 0.26
C VAL A 40 -8.09 -20.13 1.04
N ASN A 41 -6.95 -20.31 0.34
CA ASN A 41 -5.65 -20.62 0.93
C ASN A 41 -4.69 -19.42 0.92
N LEU A 42 -5.19 -18.20 0.68
CA LEU A 42 -4.35 -17.01 0.60
C LEU A 42 -3.73 -16.67 1.95
N GLN A 43 -2.41 -16.52 1.95
CA GLN A 43 -1.59 -16.16 3.11
C GLN A 43 -0.98 -14.77 2.96
N LYS A 44 -0.62 -14.37 1.74
CA LYS A 44 -0.03 -13.04 1.49
C LYS A 44 -0.79 -12.31 0.42
N LEU A 45 -1.13 -11.06 0.72
CA LEU A 45 -1.88 -10.20 -0.18
C LEU A 45 -1.18 -8.84 -0.26
N ASN A 46 -0.68 -8.50 -1.44
CA ASN A 46 -0.14 -7.18 -1.72
C ASN A 46 -1.02 -6.49 -2.76
N TYR A 47 -1.67 -5.38 -2.41
CA TYR A 47 -2.43 -4.53 -3.33
C TYR A 47 -2.00 -3.07 -3.27
N SER A 48 -0.81 -2.83 -2.73
CA SER A 48 -0.19 -1.51 -2.59
C SER A 48 0.06 -0.80 -3.92
N PHE A 49 0.33 0.51 -3.87
CA PHE A 49 0.65 1.33 -5.05
C PHE A 49 -0.42 1.29 -6.15
N ASN A 50 -1.68 1.32 -5.74
CA ASN A 50 -2.83 1.44 -6.64
C ASN A 50 -3.61 2.72 -6.33
N ASN A 51 -4.70 2.95 -7.04
CA ASN A 51 -5.52 4.15 -6.88
C ASN A 51 -7.00 3.76 -6.72
N PHE A 52 -7.25 2.80 -5.83
CA PHE A 52 -8.59 2.33 -5.52
C PHE A 52 -9.42 3.50 -4.98
N ASN A 53 -10.57 3.71 -5.60
CA ASN A 53 -11.53 4.77 -5.24
C ASN A 53 -12.94 4.20 -5.02
N GLY A 54 -13.05 2.88 -4.96
CA GLY A 54 -14.26 2.13 -4.63
C GLY A 54 -14.07 1.29 -3.37
N GLU A 55 -14.95 0.32 -3.17
CA GLU A 55 -14.95 -0.56 -2.00
C GLU A 55 -13.84 -1.61 -2.07
N ILE A 56 -13.17 -1.86 -0.95
CA ILE A 56 -12.20 -2.95 -0.81
C ILE A 56 -12.81 -4.02 0.09
N THR A 57 -13.13 -5.17 -0.51
CA THR A 57 -13.73 -6.31 0.17
C THR A 57 -12.75 -7.48 0.20
N LEU A 58 -12.37 -7.91 1.40
CA LEU A 58 -11.56 -9.11 1.62
C LEU A 58 -12.44 -10.24 2.16
N LYS A 59 -12.66 -11.29 1.36
CA LYS A 59 -13.31 -12.53 1.79
C LYS A 59 -12.25 -13.60 2.06
N ASN A 60 -12.60 -14.58 2.89
CA ASN A 60 -11.72 -15.70 3.25
C ASN A 60 -10.38 -15.28 3.90
N TYR A 61 -10.40 -14.21 4.70
CA TYR A 61 -9.21 -13.64 5.34
C TYR A 61 -8.58 -14.52 6.43
N GLN A 62 -9.21 -15.63 6.83
CA GLN A 62 -8.80 -16.44 8.00
C GLN A 62 -7.38 -17.04 7.86
N ASN A 63 -6.86 -17.10 6.63
CA ASN A 63 -5.52 -17.60 6.35
C ASN A 63 -4.47 -16.51 6.11
N LEU A 64 -4.88 -15.23 6.04
CA LEU A 64 -3.95 -14.13 5.75
C LEU A 64 -2.98 -13.91 6.93
N GLU A 65 -1.70 -13.85 6.58
CA GLU A 65 -0.57 -13.64 7.48
C GLU A 65 0.17 -12.33 7.20
N ASP A 66 0.19 -11.89 5.94
CA ASP A 66 0.88 -10.68 5.50
C ASP A 66 -0.01 -9.88 4.53
N ILE A 67 -0.30 -8.63 4.88
CA ILE A 67 -1.07 -7.71 4.05
C ILE A 67 -0.28 -6.43 3.83
N ASP A 68 -0.14 -6.04 2.55
CA ASP A 68 0.35 -4.73 2.16
C ASP A 68 -0.71 -3.96 1.35
N SER A 69 -1.24 -2.93 1.99
CA SER A 69 -2.25 -1.99 1.50
C SER A 69 -1.73 -0.55 1.46
N SER A 70 -0.41 -0.37 1.39
CA SER A 70 0.22 0.95 1.37
C SER A 70 -0.04 1.70 0.06
N TYR A 71 -0.08 3.03 0.09
CA TYR A 71 -0.23 3.87 -1.11
C TYR A 71 -1.44 3.48 -1.99
N ILE A 72 -2.62 3.38 -1.39
CA ILE A 72 -3.88 3.13 -2.12
C ILE A 72 -4.85 4.32 -2.07
N ASN A 73 -4.47 5.41 -1.38
CA ASN A 73 -5.21 6.67 -1.27
C ASN A 73 -6.59 6.54 -0.58
N THR A 74 -6.76 5.57 0.31
CA THR A 74 -8.01 5.37 1.06
C THR A 74 -8.05 6.21 2.34
N TYR A 75 -9.26 6.47 2.83
CA TYR A 75 -9.52 7.28 4.02
C TYR A 75 -10.55 6.62 4.93
N GLY A 76 -10.73 7.17 6.13
CA GLY A 76 -11.73 6.69 7.09
C GLY A 76 -11.24 5.53 7.94
N SER A 77 -12.13 4.60 8.25
CA SER A 77 -11.85 3.48 9.16
C SER A 77 -11.49 2.22 8.39
N HIS A 78 -10.37 1.60 8.77
CA HIS A 78 -9.93 0.33 8.22
C HIS A 78 -10.05 -0.76 9.29
N ASN A 79 -10.75 -1.85 8.97
CA ASN A 79 -11.00 -2.96 9.90
C ASN A 79 -10.19 -4.19 9.47
N TYR A 80 -9.38 -4.70 10.41
CA TYR A 80 -8.66 -5.96 10.30
C TYR A 80 -8.90 -6.80 11.56
N ASP A 81 -10.11 -6.74 12.13
CA ASP A 81 -10.47 -7.49 13.32
C ASP A 81 -10.55 -8.98 13.04
N TYR A 82 -10.25 -9.77 14.07
CA TYR A 82 -10.33 -11.23 14.08
C TYR A 82 -9.49 -11.92 12.98
N MET A 83 -8.53 -11.22 12.37
CA MET A 83 -7.53 -11.81 11.48
C MET A 83 -6.47 -12.52 12.31
N THR A 84 -6.88 -13.60 12.97
CA THR A 84 -6.09 -14.31 13.99
C THR A 84 -4.78 -14.89 13.49
N LYS A 85 -4.54 -14.99 12.17
CA LYS A 85 -3.25 -15.41 11.60
C LYS A 85 -2.38 -14.26 11.09
N LEU A 86 -2.90 -13.03 11.08
CA LEU A 86 -2.18 -11.86 10.58
C LEU A 86 -0.96 -11.60 11.46
N LYS A 87 0.22 -11.55 10.84
CA LYS A 87 1.52 -11.31 11.48
C LYS A 87 2.13 -9.99 11.06
N ARG A 88 1.86 -9.55 9.82
CA ARG A 88 2.44 -8.34 9.23
C ARG A 88 1.34 -7.54 8.53
N LEU A 89 1.23 -6.27 8.89
CA LEU A 89 0.27 -5.35 8.29
C LEU A 89 0.97 -4.05 7.92
N LYS A 90 0.91 -3.70 6.64
CA LYS A 90 1.39 -2.43 6.11
C LYS A 90 0.25 -1.68 5.46
N LEU A 91 0.07 -0.43 5.86
CA LEU A 91 -0.96 0.48 5.36
C LEU A 91 -0.44 1.92 5.29
N SER A 92 0.86 2.07 5.06
CA SER A 92 1.52 3.39 5.07
C SER A 92 1.03 4.27 3.92
N ASN A 93 1.13 5.58 4.10
CA ASN A 93 0.83 6.57 3.07
C ASN A 93 -0.60 6.43 2.52
N ASN A 94 -1.57 6.43 3.44
CA ASN A 94 -2.98 6.58 3.15
C ASN A 94 -3.51 7.81 3.91
N LEU A 95 -4.83 7.93 4.04
CA LEU A 95 -5.51 9.01 4.74
C LEU A 95 -6.45 8.45 5.81
N ILE A 96 -6.11 7.28 6.37
CA ILE A 96 -6.98 6.60 7.33
C ILE A 96 -6.99 7.34 8.66
N SER A 97 -8.16 7.41 9.30
CA SER A 97 -8.36 8.07 10.59
C SER A 97 -8.60 7.09 11.73
N SER A 98 -8.92 5.83 11.42
CA SER A 98 -9.13 4.76 12.39
C SER A 98 -8.61 3.43 11.85
N LEU A 99 -7.99 2.66 12.73
CA LEU A 99 -7.50 1.31 12.47
C LEU A 99 -8.02 0.38 13.57
N ILE A 100 -8.78 -0.63 13.19
CA ILE A 100 -9.38 -1.61 14.11
C ILE A 100 -8.65 -2.94 13.94
N LEU A 101 -8.14 -3.48 15.05
CA LEU A 101 -7.29 -4.68 15.11
C LEU A 101 -7.74 -5.67 16.19
N ASP A 102 -8.97 -5.57 16.66
CA ASP A 102 -9.50 -6.37 17.75
C ASP A 102 -9.48 -7.87 17.41
N GLY A 103 -8.86 -8.68 18.26
CA GLY A 103 -8.73 -10.12 18.03
C GLY A 103 -7.65 -10.55 17.03
N SER A 104 -6.92 -9.61 16.42
CA SER A 104 -5.74 -9.88 15.57
C SER A 104 -4.47 -10.08 16.40
N LYS A 105 -4.57 -11.00 17.36
CA LYS A 105 -3.61 -11.22 18.46
C LYS A 105 -2.20 -11.66 18.05
N ASN A 106 -2.01 -12.12 16.81
CA ASN A 106 -0.74 -12.62 16.31
C ASN A 106 0.05 -11.59 15.48
N LEU A 107 -0.44 -10.34 15.40
CA LEU A 107 0.27 -9.29 14.68
C LEU A 107 1.59 -8.99 15.41
N ALA A 108 2.68 -8.95 14.64
CA ALA A 108 4.04 -8.76 15.16
C ALA A 108 4.73 -7.52 14.54
N TYR A 109 4.25 -7.10 13.36
CA TYR A 109 4.76 -5.95 12.61
C TYR A 109 3.59 -5.08 12.11
N LEU A 110 3.59 -3.81 12.50
CA LEU A 110 2.61 -2.82 12.05
C LEU A 110 3.30 -1.58 11.49
N GLU A 111 3.02 -1.27 10.23
CA GLU A 111 3.47 -0.05 9.56
C GLU A 111 2.24 0.77 9.14
N CYS A 112 1.94 1.80 9.93
CA CYS A 112 0.81 2.71 9.74
C CYS A 112 1.24 4.18 9.62
N ASN A 113 2.51 4.43 9.32
CA ASN A 113 3.04 5.78 9.17
C ASN A 113 2.42 6.54 8.00
N SER A 114 2.46 7.87 8.07
CA SER A 114 1.90 8.77 7.05
C SER A 114 0.40 8.53 6.85
N ASN A 115 -0.36 8.68 7.92
CA ASN A 115 -1.82 8.59 7.96
C ASN A 115 -2.38 9.73 8.84
N SER A 116 -3.68 9.68 9.14
CA SER A 116 -4.38 10.68 9.96
C SER A 116 -4.99 10.03 11.21
N LEU A 117 -4.32 9.02 11.78
CA LEU A 117 -4.80 8.33 12.97
C LEU A 117 -4.92 9.29 14.16
N THR A 118 -5.96 9.10 14.97
CA THR A 118 -6.15 9.87 16.22
C THR A 118 -5.82 9.02 17.46
N VAL A 119 -6.17 7.74 17.40
CA VAL A 119 -5.91 6.73 18.43
C VAL A 119 -5.35 5.48 17.76
N LEU A 120 -4.36 4.86 18.39
CA LEU A 120 -3.89 3.53 18.03
C LEU A 120 -4.07 2.58 19.22
N ASP A 121 -5.06 1.69 19.14
CA ASP A 121 -5.35 0.72 20.20
C ASP A 121 -4.75 -0.65 19.84
N LEU A 122 -3.73 -1.07 20.58
CA LEU A 122 -3.08 -2.37 20.43
C LEU A 122 -3.35 -3.28 21.64
N THR A 123 -4.33 -2.98 22.49
CA THR A 123 -4.56 -3.73 23.75
C THR A 123 -4.84 -5.22 23.55
N ASN A 124 -5.43 -5.62 22.43
CA ASN A 124 -5.82 -7.01 22.14
C ASN A 124 -4.79 -7.79 21.31
N SER A 125 -3.53 -7.36 21.39
CA SER A 125 -2.53 -7.61 20.37
C SER A 125 -1.26 -8.17 21.03
N GLU A 126 -1.28 -9.48 21.32
CA GLU A 126 -0.44 -10.15 22.34
C GLU A 126 1.06 -10.30 21.97
N ASN A 127 1.44 -10.19 20.69
CA ASN A 127 2.78 -10.61 20.20
C ASN A 127 3.58 -9.51 19.44
N TYR A 128 3.39 -8.24 19.76
CA TYR A 128 3.99 -7.15 18.96
C TYR A 128 5.47 -6.94 19.23
N VAL A 129 6.21 -6.76 18.15
CA VAL A 129 7.67 -6.56 18.18
C VAL A 129 8.04 -5.21 17.56
N GLU A 130 7.36 -4.81 16.48
CA GLU A 130 7.69 -3.61 15.70
C GLU A 130 6.45 -2.79 15.33
N VAL A 131 6.44 -1.51 15.70
CA VAL A 131 5.39 -0.56 15.34
C VAL A 131 6.00 0.73 14.78
N ASN A 132 5.58 1.12 13.58
CA ASN A 132 5.85 2.43 13.01
C ASN A 132 4.54 3.18 12.80
N CYS A 133 4.27 4.16 13.66
CA CYS A 133 3.13 5.07 13.58
C CYS A 133 3.56 6.52 13.30
N SER A 134 4.78 6.74 12.82
CA SER A 134 5.31 8.08 12.56
C SER A 134 4.48 8.86 11.53
N ASN A 135 4.59 10.18 11.51
CA ASN A 135 3.83 11.04 10.59
C ASN A 135 2.30 10.81 10.67
N ASN A 136 1.78 10.63 11.89
CA ASN A 136 0.36 10.71 12.18
C ASN A 136 0.13 11.94 13.06
N PRO A 137 0.03 13.15 12.49
CA PRO A 137 0.11 14.40 13.24
C PRO A 137 -1.03 14.56 14.24
N THR A 138 -2.15 13.87 14.06
CA THR A 138 -3.31 13.89 14.96
C THR A 138 -3.30 12.78 16.02
N LEU A 139 -2.33 11.87 15.99
CA LEU A 139 -2.26 10.74 16.91
C LEU A 139 -1.88 11.25 18.29
N SER A 140 -2.82 11.21 19.23
CA SER A 140 -2.67 11.73 20.59
C SER A 140 -2.76 10.65 21.67
N GLU A 141 -3.17 9.44 21.31
CA GLU A 141 -3.29 8.32 22.23
C GLU A 141 -2.82 7.02 21.58
N ILE A 142 -2.04 6.25 22.34
CA ILE A 142 -1.68 4.87 22.01
C ILE A 142 -1.89 3.99 23.24
N LYS A 143 -2.46 2.81 23.03
CA LYS A 143 -2.67 1.82 24.08
C LYS A 143 -1.97 0.53 23.72
N PHE A 144 -1.42 -0.13 24.72
CA PHE A 144 -0.66 -1.36 24.59
C PHE A 144 -1.25 -2.45 25.50
N PRO A 145 -1.05 -3.74 25.18
CA PRO A 145 -1.34 -4.81 26.12
C PRO A 145 -0.34 -4.77 27.28
N ASP A 146 -0.70 -5.33 28.44
CA ASP A 146 0.23 -5.42 29.58
C ASP A 146 1.51 -6.23 29.25
N SER A 147 1.42 -7.14 28.29
CA SER A 147 2.53 -7.97 27.82
C SER A 147 3.41 -7.32 26.75
N PHE A 148 3.19 -6.04 26.43
CA PHE A 148 3.89 -5.38 25.33
C PHE A 148 5.40 -5.25 25.62
N ASP A 149 6.19 -5.90 24.79
CA ASP A 149 7.66 -5.83 24.81
C ASP A 149 8.15 -5.27 23.47
N ASN A 150 8.37 -3.96 23.41
CA ASN A 150 8.76 -3.30 22.17
C ASN A 150 10.24 -3.56 21.83
N VAL A 151 10.51 -4.07 20.64
CA VAL A 151 11.87 -4.09 20.07
C VAL A 151 12.13 -2.84 19.24
N LEU A 152 11.12 -2.41 18.46
CA LEU A 152 11.18 -1.22 17.62
C LEU A 152 9.87 -0.44 17.69
N PHE A 153 9.96 0.85 18.02
CA PHE A 153 8.80 1.75 18.08
C PHE A 153 9.17 3.11 17.50
N ASP A 154 8.48 3.57 16.46
CA ASP A 154 8.64 4.90 15.87
C ASP A 154 7.32 5.68 15.90
N CYS A 155 7.30 6.78 16.65
CA CYS A 155 6.17 7.67 16.80
C CYS A 155 6.54 9.14 16.51
N ARG A 156 7.59 9.38 15.73
CA ARG A 156 7.98 10.75 15.34
C ARG A 156 6.85 11.44 14.58
N ASP A 157 6.77 12.76 14.69
CA ASP A 157 5.78 13.57 13.98
C ASP A 157 4.32 13.15 14.29
N THR A 158 4.07 12.89 15.58
CA THR A 158 2.75 12.64 16.18
C THR A 158 2.41 13.71 17.22
N SER A 159 1.17 13.72 17.73
CA SER A 159 0.73 14.58 18.84
C SER A 159 0.86 13.90 20.21
N LEU A 160 1.62 12.79 20.31
CA LEU A 160 1.84 12.08 21.56
C LEU A 160 2.72 12.91 22.49
N THR A 161 2.18 13.31 23.64
CA THR A 161 2.94 13.99 24.70
C THR A 161 3.66 13.01 25.60
N GLN A 162 2.98 11.91 25.95
CA GLN A 162 3.52 10.85 26.77
C GLN A 162 3.05 9.49 26.25
N VAL A 163 3.98 8.54 26.23
CA VAL A 163 3.71 7.13 25.94
C VAL A 163 4.20 6.32 27.12
N LYS A 164 3.28 5.63 27.79
CA LYS A 164 3.59 4.73 28.91
C LYS A 164 3.65 3.31 28.38
N PHE A 165 4.80 2.68 28.54
CA PHE A 165 4.96 1.27 28.23
C PHE A 165 4.67 0.42 29.49
N PRO A 166 4.16 -0.81 29.34
CA PRO A 166 3.86 -1.69 30.49
C PRO A 166 5.08 -2.03 31.35
N ASN A 167 6.27 -2.06 30.76
CA ASN A 167 7.54 -2.24 31.47
C ASN A 167 7.96 -1.02 32.33
N SER A 168 7.03 -0.10 32.59
CA SER A 168 7.23 1.16 33.35
C SER A 168 8.18 2.15 32.70
N SER A 169 8.63 1.92 31.45
CA SER A 169 9.32 2.95 30.69
C SER A 169 8.32 4.00 30.20
N VAL A 170 8.71 5.27 30.29
CA VAL A 170 7.89 6.40 29.85
C VAL A 170 8.67 7.16 28.80
N PHE A 171 8.09 7.31 27.62
CA PHE A 171 8.52 8.29 26.63
C PHE A 171 7.72 9.57 26.86
N ASP A 172 8.41 10.68 27.10
CA ASP A 172 7.82 12.00 27.29
C ASP A 172 8.45 12.94 26.27
N SER A 173 7.67 13.37 25.28
CA SER A 173 8.12 14.26 24.20
C SER A 173 8.24 15.71 24.65
N THR A 174 7.77 16.03 25.87
CA THR A 174 7.75 17.38 26.46
C THR A 174 8.84 17.58 27.52
N ALA A 175 9.53 16.51 27.94
CA ALA A 175 10.61 16.58 28.91
C ALA A 175 11.79 17.41 28.37
N THR A 176 12.17 18.47 29.08
CA THR A 176 13.40 19.22 28.78
C THR A 176 14.62 18.34 29.07
N PRO A 177 15.71 18.41 28.26
CA PRO A 177 16.87 17.57 28.47
C PRO A 177 17.58 18.00 29.75
N THR A 178 17.29 17.32 30.85
CA THR A 178 18.00 17.50 32.11
C THR A 178 19.24 16.63 32.10
N THR A 179 20.38 17.26 32.37
CA THR A 179 21.69 16.64 32.37
C THR A 179 21.76 15.54 33.43
N ASN A 180 22.15 14.36 32.97
CA ASN A 180 22.66 13.20 33.72
C ASN A 180 21.60 12.22 34.24
N ASN A 181 21.62 11.05 33.60
CA ASN A 181 20.98 9.78 33.97
C ASN A 181 19.51 9.62 33.56
N HIS A 182 19.26 9.42 32.26
CA HIS A 182 18.32 8.38 31.85
C HIS A 182 18.53 7.99 30.38
N LEU A 183 18.52 6.69 30.12
CA LEU A 183 18.64 6.03 28.83
C LEU A 183 17.45 6.33 27.87
N SER A 184 16.74 7.45 28.06
CA SER A 184 15.49 7.80 27.37
C SER A 184 15.71 8.56 26.04
N LEU A 185 16.96 8.87 25.70
CA LEU A 185 17.33 9.48 24.41
C LEU A 185 17.92 8.43 23.44
N LYS A 186 17.26 7.27 23.35
CA LYS A 186 17.53 6.23 22.35
C LYS A 186 16.22 5.66 21.81
N ILE A 187 15.43 6.47 21.12
CA ILE A 187 14.43 5.92 20.19
C ILE A 187 14.54 6.72 18.90
N GLY A 188 15.35 6.19 18.00
CA GLY A 188 15.77 6.86 16.78
C GLY A 188 16.96 6.18 16.09
N LEU A 189 17.64 5.21 16.72
CA LEU A 189 18.68 4.39 16.10
C LEU A 189 18.79 3.01 16.78
N SER A 190 18.01 2.03 16.32
CA SER A 190 18.40 0.62 16.40
C SER A 190 18.52 0.08 14.97
N VAL A 191 19.36 -0.93 14.80
CA VAL A 191 20.00 -1.38 13.54
C VAL A 191 19.03 -1.69 12.38
N GLY A 192 17.72 -1.78 12.64
CA GLY A 192 16.65 -1.89 11.64
C GLY A 192 16.37 -0.63 10.80
N ILE A 193 16.92 0.53 11.18
CA ILE A 193 16.78 1.78 10.41
C ILE A 193 17.45 1.67 9.04
N ILE A 194 18.52 0.90 8.89
CA ILE A 194 19.14 0.70 7.56
C ILE A 194 18.18 -0.09 6.65
N SER A 195 17.50 -1.11 7.16
CA SER A 195 16.51 -1.90 6.40
C SER A 195 15.22 -1.12 6.12
N ILE A 196 14.72 -0.33 7.07
CA ILE A 196 13.50 0.48 6.91
C ILE A 196 13.74 1.69 6.00
N PHE A 197 14.91 2.34 6.10
CA PHE A 197 15.31 3.35 5.14
C PHE A 197 15.58 2.75 3.76
N LEU A 198 16.07 1.51 3.63
CA LEU A 198 16.24 0.87 2.32
C LEU A 198 14.89 0.50 1.68
N LEU A 199 13.94 -0.07 2.42
CA LEU A 199 12.58 -0.31 1.89
C LEU A 199 11.84 1.01 1.62
N GLY A 200 11.96 1.99 2.52
CA GLY A 200 11.44 3.35 2.36
C GLY A 200 12.08 4.14 1.21
N LEU A 201 13.38 3.98 0.96
CA LEU A 201 14.05 4.56 -0.20
C LEU A 201 13.57 3.86 -1.47
N VAL A 202 13.41 2.54 -1.47
CA VAL A 202 12.91 1.81 -2.64
C VAL A 202 11.48 2.25 -2.96
N THR A 203 10.60 2.38 -1.97
CA THR A 203 9.23 2.89 -2.17
C THR A 203 9.21 4.37 -2.58
N LEU A 204 10.05 5.24 -1.99
CA LEU A 204 10.19 6.65 -2.37
C LEU A 204 10.84 6.84 -3.76
N LEU A 205 11.80 5.99 -4.14
CA LEU A 205 12.41 5.97 -5.47
C LEU A 205 11.40 5.47 -6.50
N CYS A 206 10.58 4.46 -6.18
CA CYS A 206 9.45 4.04 -7.01
C CYS A 206 8.42 5.18 -7.18
N TYR A 207 8.10 5.91 -6.11
CA TYR A 207 7.22 7.09 -6.15
C TYR A 207 7.80 8.24 -6.99
N LYS A 208 9.08 8.61 -6.80
CA LYS A 208 9.75 9.64 -7.60
C LYS A 208 9.92 9.22 -9.07
N TYR A 209 10.19 7.95 -9.34
CA TYR A 209 10.22 7.40 -10.69
C TYR A 209 8.86 7.55 -11.38
N ARG A 210 7.75 7.31 -10.66
CA ARG A 210 6.38 7.52 -11.12
C ARG A 210 6.07 8.99 -11.42
N ASN A 211 6.46 9.93 -10.55
CA ASN A 211 6.28 11.37 -10.81
C ASN A 211 7.12 11.88 -12.00
N ARG A 212 8.32 11.31 -12.23
CA ARG A 212 9.11 11.63 -13.44
C ARG A 212 8.43 11.16 -14.73
N ARG A 213 7.74 10.01 -14.72
CA ARG A 213 6.93 9.57 -15.88
C ARG A 213 5.70 10.43 -16.13
N GLN A 214 5.09 11.01 -15.08
CA GLN A 214 3.98 11.96 -15.24
C GLN A 214 4.44 13.36 -15.67
N GLY A 215 5.69 13.75 -15.36
CA GLY A 215 6.31 15.01 -15.82
C GLY A 215 6.94 14.95 -17.22
N THR A 216 7.02 13.78 -17.84
CA THR A 216 7.40 13.61 -19.25
C THR A 216 6.17 13.36 -20.11
N SER A 217 5.30 14.35 -20.22
CA SER A 217 4.50 14.53 -21.42
C SER A 217 5.42 15.00 -22.54
N VAL A 218 5.67 14.10 -23.49
CA VAL A 218 6.09 14.38 -24.87
C VAL A 218 7.42 15.13 -25.06
N LEU A 219 8.53 14.39 -24.97
CA LEU A 219 9.61 14.59 -25.94
C LEU A 219 9.34 13.63 -27.10
N GLN A 220 8.87 14.18 -28.23
CA GLN A 220 8.85 13.48 -29.50
C GLN A 220 10.27 13.02 -29.83
N ILE A 221 10.48 11.71 -29.84
CA ILE A 221 11.55 11.07 -30.60
C ILE A 221 10.86 10.40 -31.80
N PRO A 222 11.26 10.69 -33.04
CA PRO A 222 10.59 10.16 -34.22
C PRO A 222 10.80 8.65 -34.29
N SER A 223 9.71 7.87 -34.18
CA SER A 223 9.73 6.45 -34.46
C SER A 223 9.83 6.25 -35.97
N SER A 224 11.01 5.86 -36.42
CA SER A 224 11.24 5.20 -37.71
C SER A 224 10.41 3.92 -37.79
N GLY A 225 9.52 3.87 -38.79
CA GLY A 225 9.11 2.63 -39.47
C GLY A 225 8.08 1.74 -38.77
N ASP A 226 6.79 2.07 -38.93
CA ASP A 226 5.79 1.09 -39.42
C ASP A 226 4.48 1.77 -39.91
N GLY A 227 4.62 2.83 -40.71
CA GLY A 227 3.51 3.72 -41.09
C GLY A 227 3.18 3.76 -42.59
N ASN A 228 3.56 2.77 -43.39
CA ASN A 228 3.45 2.88 -44.87
C ASN A 228 2.69 1.76 -45.60
N ARG A 229 1.94 0.89 -44.89
CA ARG A 229 1.09 -0.13 -45.55
C ARG A 229 -0.38 0.26 -45.71
N ASN A 230 -0.89 1.20 -44.92
CA ASN A 230 -2.32 1.57 -44.94
C ASN A 230 -2.63 2.81 -45.79
N GLN A 231 -1.63 3.60 -46.19
CA GLN A 231 -1.82 4.79 -47.03
C GLN A 231 -1.59 4.51 -48.52
N VAL A 232 -0.70 3.56 -48.84
CA VAL A 232 -0.48 3.07 -50.23
C VAL A 232 -1.68 2.26 -50.74
N SER A 233 -2.40 1.57 -49.85
CA SER A 233 -3.61 0.80 -50.19
C SER A 233 -4.82 1.71 -50.42
N GLN A 234 -4.99 2.79 -49.65
CA GLN A 234 -6.06 3.77 -49.87
C GLN A 234 -5.85 4.63 -51.13
N ASN A 235 -4.61 5.04 -51.44
CA ASN A 235 -4.33 5.82 -52.65
C ASN A 235 -4.49 4.99 -53.95
N LYS A 236 -4.16 3.69 -53.92
CA LYS A 236 -4.37 2.79 -55.08
C LYS A 236 -5.84 2.48 -55.33
N GLU A 237 -6.68 2.51 -54.30
CA GLU A 237 -8.13 2.27 -54.42
C GLU A 237 -8.88 3.52 -54.94
N GLN A 238 -8.40 4.72 -54.60
CA GLN A 238 -8.88 5.99 -55.17
C GLN A 238 -8.47 6.16 -56.65
N GLU A 239 -7.22 5.88 -57.03
CA GLU A 239 -6.79 5.96 -58.44
C GLU A 239 -7.53 4.93 -59.34
N ALA A 240 -7.85 3.74 -58.81
CA ALA A 240 -8.61 2.72 -59.53
C ALA A 240 -10.10 3.08 -59.71
N GLN A 241 -10.68 3.91 -58.84
CA GLN A 241 -12.05 4.42 -58.97
C GLN A 241 -12.14 5.59 -59.97
N GLU A 242 -11.14 6.48 -60.01
CA GLU A 242 -11.08 7.57 -60.98
C GLU A 242 -10.86 7.07 -62.42
N LEU A 243 -10.03 6.03 -62.62
CA LEU A 243 -9.80 5.42 -63.93
C LEU A 243 -11.04 4.69 -64.49
N LYS A 244 -11.92 4.19 -63.61
CA LYS A 244 -13.22 3.57 -64.00
C LYS A 244 -14.29 4.60 -64.36
N MET A 245 -14.24 5.81 -63.79
CA MET A 245 -15.15 6.91 -64.15
C MET A 245 -14.74 7.63 -65.44
N SER A 246 -13.44 7.69 -65.77
CA SER A 246 -12.95 8.27 -67.02
C SER A 246 -13.31 7.44 -68.27
N LYS A 247 -13.38 6.10 -68.16
CA LYS A 247 -13.74 5.20 -69.29
C LYS A 247 -15.24 5.07 -69.58
N ARG A 248 -16.11 5.83 -68.89
CA ARG A 248 -17.58 5.86 -69.14
C ARG A 248 -18.07 7.16 -69.79
N LYS A 249 -17.16 8.05 -70.23
CA LYS A 249 -17.49 9.32 -70.89
C LYS A 249 -16.89 9.47 -72.30
N ILE A 250 -16.57 8.36 -72.97
CA ILE A 250 -16.29 8.31 -74.41
C ILE A 250 -17.16 7.19 -75.00
#